data_AF-A0A090QTK0-F1
#
_entry.id   AF-A0A090QTK0-F1
#
_cell.length_a   1.000
_cell.length_b   1.000
_cell.length_c   1.000
_cell.angle_alpha   90.00
_cell.angle_beta   90.00
_cell.angle_gamma   90.00
#
_symmetry.space_group_name_H-M   'P 1'
#
loop_
_entity.id
_entity.type
_entity.pdbx_description
1 polymer ?
#
loop_
_entity_poly.entity_id
_entity_poly.type
_entity_poly.pdbx_seq_one_letter_code
_entity_poly.pdbx_strand_id
1 'polypeptide(L)'
;MSYNLYAHQGGVTLQLSGFSEKQPLLLKLLLERFANREFNPERFENIKSQMLRSWRNAAQDKPISQLFNELTGLLQPNNPPYPVLIEALETIEVDELPAFVEAMFAELHIDTFVYGNWLEEDAIALAETLKDAFRVTNQLYGEAQRPLVHLDRSGTLSHEIHCDHADSALLMYYQSRAITPRKIAIYTLANHLMSTTFFHELRTRQQLGYMVGTANLR
;
A
#
# COMPACT_ATOMS: atom_id res chain seq x y z
N MET A 1 6.86 -19.73 -10.93
CA MET A 1 5.44 -19.39 -10.70
C MET A 1 5.33 -18.91 -9.28
N SER A 2 4.73 -17.75 -9.06
CA SER A 2 4.72 -17.06 -7.77
C SER A 2 3.39 -16.37 -7.56
N TYR A 3 3.02 -16.18 -6.30
CA TYR A 3 1.92 -15.31 -5.92
C TYR A 3 2.40 -14.28 -4.91
N ASN A 4 1.71 -13.15 -4.86
CA ASN A 4 1.86 -12.14 -3.83
C ASN A 4 0.47 -11.73 -3.34
N LEU A 5 0.30 -11.66 -2.02
CA LEU A 5 -0.94 -11.23 -1.38
C LEU A 5 -0.60 -10.10 -0.41
N TYR A 6 -1.17 -8.92 -0.63
CA TYR A 6 -0.88 -7.76 0.21
C TYR A 6 -2.10 -6.86 0.38
N ALA A 7 -2.17 -6.20 1.53
CA ALA A 7 -3.19 -5.20 1.83
C ALA A 7 -2.74 -3.81 1.36
N HIS A 8 -3.71 -2.97 1.01
CA HIS A 8 -3.53 -1.55 0.68
C HIS A 8 -4.79 -0.77 1.08
N GLN A 9 -4.77 0.56 0.96
CA GLN A 9 -5.86 1.47 1.34
C GLN A 9 -7.24 1.17 0.71
N GLY A 10 -7.30 0.32 -0.31
CA GLY A 10 -8.52 -0.06 -1.04
C GLY A 10 -8.88 -1.54 -0.89
N GLY A 11 -8.27 -2.27 0.05
CA GLY A 11 -8.54 -3.69 0.29
C GLY A 11 -7.30 -4.56 0.13
N VAL A 12 -7.48 -5.72 -0.52
CA VAL A 12 -6.45 -6.74 -0.65
C VAL A 12 -6.22 -7.06 -2.13
N THR A 13 -4.96 -7.12 -2.55
CA THR A 13 -4.57 -7.54 -3.90
C THR A 13 -3.91 -8.90 -3.86
N LEU A 14 -4.43 -9.85 -4.65
CA LEU A 14 -3.77 -11.11 -5.01
C LEU A 14 -3.18 -11.00 -6.42
N GLN A 15 -1.87 -11.09 -6.53
CA GLN A 15 -1.15 -11.12 -7.80
C GLN A 15 -0.61 -12.52 -8.07
N LEU A 16 -0.87 -13.05 -9.27
CA LEU A 16 -0.29 -14.30 -9.76
C LEU A 16 0.65 -14.03 -10.94
N SER A 17 1.81 -14.70 -10.97
CA SER A 17 2.79 -14.52 -12.05
C SER A 17 3.55 -15.81 -12.41
N GLY A 18 3.94 -15.91 -13.68
CA GLY A 18 4.64 -17.07 -14.26
C GLY A 18 3.91 -17.67 -15.46
N PHE A 19 4.19 -18.94 -15.78
CA PHE A 19 3.57 -19.65 -16.90
C PHE A 19 2.05 -19.76 -16.75
N SER A 20 1.27 -19.33 -17.74
CA SER A 20 -0.20 -19.27 -17.68
C SER A 20 -0.84 -20.64 -17.42
N GLU A 21 -0.28 -21.72 -17.96
CA GLU A 21 -0.83 -23.08 -17.87
C GLU A 21 -1.17 -23.57 -16.44
N LYS A 22 -0.40 -23.18 -15.41
CA LYS A 22 -0.67 -23.61 -14.02
C LYS A 22 -1.18 -22.49 -13.12
N GLN A 23 -1.36 -21.27 -13.62
CA GLN A 23 -1.96 -20.19 -12.84
C GLN A 23 -3.40 -20.49 -12.40
N PRO A 24 -4.29 -21.11 -13.21
CA PRO A 24 -5.64 -21.46 -12.77
C PRO A 24 -5.62 -22.49 -11.63
N LEU A 25 -4.68 -23.44 -11.68
CA LEU A 25 -4.51 -24.44 -10.63
C LEU A 25 -4.03 -23.79 -9.31
N LEU A 26 -3.06 -22.87 -9.40
CA LEU A 26 -2.58 -22.13 -8.24
C LEU A 26 -3.70 -21.25 -7.64
N LEU A 27 -4.49 -20.57 -8.49
CA LEU A 27 -5.63 -19.78 -8.03
C LEU A 27 -6.62 -20.65 -7.26
N LYS A 28 -7.04 -21.79 -7.82
CA LYS A 28 -7.95 -22.72 -7.15
C LYS A 28 -7.40 -23.19 -5.81
N LEU A 29 -6.12 -23.56 -5.74
CA LEU A 29 -5.47 -23.96 -4.50
C LEU A 29 -5.51 -22.85 -3.43
N LEU A 30 -5.27 -21.60 -3.83
CA LEU A 30 -5.33 -20.46 -2.93
C LEU A 30 -6.76 -20.21 -2.42
N LEU A 31 -7.76 -20.29 -3.29
CA LEU A 31 -9.17 -20.13 -2.94
C LEU A 31 -9.65 -21.26 -2.02
N GLU A 32 -9.27 -22.50 -2.27
CA GLU A 32 -9.56 -23.64 -1.39
C GLU A 32 -8.93 -23.49 -0.01
N ARG A 33 -7.67 -23.04 0.06
CA ARG A 33 -7.00 -22.76 1.33
C ARG A 33 -7.62 -21.58 2.07
N PHE A 34 -8.11 -20.58 1.34
CA PHE A 34 -8.80 -19.44 1.91
C PHE A 34 -10.19 -19.81 2.45
N ALA A 35 -10.94 -20.64 1.73
CA ALA A 35 -12.25 -21.12 2.17
C ALA A 35 -12.14 -22.01 3.42
N ASN A 36 -11.11 -22.87 3.49
CA ASN A 36 -10.84 -23.76 4.61
C ASN A 36 -9.76 -23.20 5.56
N ARG A 37 -9.73 -21.88 5.73
CA ARG A 37 -8.74 -21.21 6.57
C ARG A 37 -8.92 -21.59 8.04
N GLU A 38 -7.80 -21.79 8.72
CA GLU A 38 -7.75 -22.05 10.16
C GLU A 38 -6.82 -21.03 10.83
N PHE A 39 -7.25 -20.50 11.96
CA PHE A 39 -6.49 -19.52 12.75
C PHE A 39 -5.77 -20.22 13.88
N ASN A 40 -4.56 -20.69 13.62
CA ASN A 40 -3.70 -21.30 14.64
C ASN A 40 -3.17 -20.20 15.60
N PRO A 41 -3.41 -20.28 16.92
CA PRO A 41 -3.00 -19.27 17.88
C PRO A 41 -1.48 -19.04 17.94
N GLU A 42 -0.68 -20.10 17.89
CA GLU A 42 0.79 -20.00 17.92
C GLU A 42 1.32 -19.27 16.67
N ARG A 43 0.74 -19.57 15.50
CA ARG A 43 1.10 -18.88 14.26
C ARG A 43 0.69 -17.41 14.31
N PHE A 44 -0.48 -17.11 14.85
CA PHE A 44 -0.95 -15.74 15.03
C PHE A 44 0.01 -14.94 15.91
N GLU A 45 0.36 -15.43 17.09
CA GLU A 45 1.27 -14.75 18.02
C GLU A 45 2.66 -14.51 17.42
N ASN A 46 3.17 -15.47 16.66
CA ASN A 46 4.43 -15.33 15.93
C ASN A 46 4.35 -14.22 14.87
N ILE A 47 3.28 -14.15 14.08
CA ILE A 47 3.08 -13.11 13.07
C ILE A 47 2.89 -11.74 13.74
N LYS A 48 2.03 -11.64 14.76
CA LYS A 48 1.80 -10.44 15.57
C LYS A 48 3.12 -9.89 16.13
N SER A 49 3.92 -10.75 16.76
CA SER A 49 5.23 -10.40 17.30
C SER A 49 6.23 -9.91 16.24
N GLN A 50 6.23 -10.53 15.05
CA GLN A 50 7.07 -10.11 13.93
C GLN A 50 6.64 -8.75 13.37
N MET A 51 5.33 -8.52 13.23
CA MET A 51 4.77 -7.25 12.75
C MET A 51 5.07 -6.11 13.71
N LEU A 52 4.80 -6.29 15.02
CA LEU A 52 5.11 -5.30 16.05
C LEU A 52 6.61 -4.96 16.07
N ARG A 53 7.48 -5.96 15.97
CA ARG A 53 8.93 -5.74 15.90
C ARG A 53 9.32 -4.96 14.65
N SER A 54 8.77 -5.31 13.49
CA SER A 54 9.04 -4.63 12.23
C SER A 54 8.66 -3.15 12.30
N TRP A 55 7.45 -2.84 12.78
CA TRP A 55 6.97 -1.46 12.90
C TRP A 55 7.72 -0.65 13.95
N ARG A 56 8.06 -1.24 15.10
CA ARG A 56 8.91 -0.58 16.11
C ARG A 56 10.31 -0.31 15.58
N ASN A 57 10.88 -1.21 14.79
CA ASN A 57 12.16 -1.00 14.14
C ASN A 57 12.10 0.09 13.06
N ALA A 58 10.96 0.28 12.40
CA ALA A 58 10.79 1.36 11.43
C ALA A 58 10.87 2.76 12.08
N ALA A 59 10.61 2.88 13.38
CA ALA A 59 10.87 4.11 14.14
C ALA A 59 12.38 4.40 14.33
N GLN A 60 13.24 3.42 14.03
CA GLN A 60 14.70 3.55 14.02
C GLN A 60 15.26 3.70 12.59
N ASP A 61 14.39 3.73 11.58
CA ASP A 61 14.82 3.99 10.21
C ASP A 61 15.34 5.43 10.09
N LYS A 62 16.07 5.68 9.00
CA LYS A 62 16.57 7.02 8.67
C LYS A 62 15.45 8.07 8.77
N PRO A 63 15.72 9.29 9.27
CA PRO A 63 14.70 10.31 9.46
C PRO A 63 13.83 10.60 8.23
N ILE A 64 14.42 10.52 7.02
CA ILE A 64 13.68 10.72 5.76
C ILE A 64 12.61 9.64 5.53
N SER A 65 12.87 8.39 5.90
CA SER A 65 11.89 7.29 5.78
C SER A 65 10.71 7.51 6.74
N GLN A 66 10.99 7.99 7.96
CA GLN A 66 9.96 8.32 8.95
C GLN A 66 9.05 9.45 8.42
N LEU A 67 9.63 10.51 7.84
CA LEU A 67 8.86 11.60 7.22
C LEU A 67 7.96 11.11 6.08
N PHE A 68 8.40 10.14 5.26
CA PHE A 68 7.55 9.57 4.21
C PHE A 68 6.41 8.72 4.79
N ASN A 69 6.65 7.96 5.86
CA ASN A 69 5.60 7.19 6.54
C ASN A 69 4.51 8.13 7.11
N GLU A 70 4.95 9.18 7.80
CA GLU A 70 4.06 10.20 8.38
C GLU A 70 3.28 10.96 7.31
N LEU A 71 3.95 11.43 6.25
CA LEU A 71 3.28 12.09 5.13
C LEU A 71 2.22 11.17 4.49
N THR A 72 2.52 9.88 4.36
CA THR A 72 1.57 8.90 3.81
C THR A 72 0.35 8.78 4.71
N GLY A 73 0.52 8.65 6.03
CA GLY A 73 -0.59 8.58 6.97
C GLY A 73 -1.43 9.85 7.04
N LEU A 74 -0.80 11.02 6.90
CA LEU A 74 -1.49 12.31 6.85
C LEU A 74 -2.32 12.48 5.57
N LEU A 75 -1.83 11.98 4.43
CA LEU A 75 -2.49 12.16 3.14
C LEU A 75 -3.49 11.05 2.82
N GLN A 76 -3.28 9.82 3.33
CA GLN A 76 -4.08 8.63 3.03
C GLN A 76 -4.75 8.12 4.31
N PRO A 77 -6.01 8.54 4.61
CA PRO A 77 -6.69 8.20 5.86
C PRO A 77 -6.81 6.70 6.14
N ASN A 78 -6.89 5.88 5.09
CA ASN A 78 -6.99 4.42 5.20
C ASN A 78 -5.61 3.74 5.38
N ASN A 79 -4.53 4.50 5.59
CA ASN A 79 -3.19 3.98 5.79
C ASN A 79 -2.54 4.60 7.05
N PRO A 80 -2.96 4.17 8.26
CA PRO A 80 -2.49 4.78 9.50
C PRO A 80 -0.97 4.66 9.69
N PRO A 81 -0.33 5.63 10.36
CA PRO A 81 1.10 5.55 10.67
C PRO A 81 1.39 4.43 11.67
N TYR A 82 2.64 3.96 11.69
CA TYR A 82 3.03 2.80 12.51
C TYR A 82 2.69 2.89 14.01
N PRO A 83 2.81 4.04 14.70
CA PRO A 83 2.42 4.13 16.11
C PRO A 83 0.96 3.75 16.37
N VAL A 84 0.05 4.20 15.50
CA VAL A 84 -1.39 3.88 15.57
C VAL A 84 -1.63 2.39 15.30
N LEU A 85 -0.92 1.82 14.32
CA LEU A 85 -1.01 0.38 14.01
C LEU A 85 -0.46 -0.50 15.13
N ILE A 86 0.60 -0.06 15.82
CA ILE A 86 1.19 -0.77 16.95
C ILE A 86 0.18 -0.82 18.11
N GLU A 87 -0.38 0.32 18.50
CA GLU A 87 -1.36 0.41 19.59
C GLU A 87 -2.57 -0.48 19.31
N ALA A 88 -3.12 -0.42 18.09
CA ALA A 88 -4.23 -1.26 17.68
C ALA A 88 -3.87 -2.75 17.66
N LEU A 89 -2.70 -3.12 17.12
CA LEU A 89 -2.31 -4.53 17.02
C LEU A 89 -2.04 -5.17 18.38
N GLU A 90 -1.56 -4.41 19.37
CA GLU A 90 -1.32 -4.91 20.72
C GLU A 90 -2.59 -5.51 21.35
N THR A 91 -3.76 -4.92 21.08
CA THR A 91 -5.03 -5.37 21.66
C THR A 91 -5.74 -6.48 20.88
N ILE A 92 -5.35 -6.75 19.63
CA ILE A 92 -6.04 -7.73 18.77
C ILE A 92 -5.73 -9.18 19.21
N GLU A 93 -6.76 -10.00 19.33
CA GLU A 93 -6.69 -11.43 19.65
C GLU A 93 -7.07 -12.31 18.44
N VAL A 94 -6.64 -13.58 18.47
CA VAL A 94 -6.80 -14.51 17.33
C VAL A 94 -8.27 -14.87 17.05
N ASP A 95 -9.12 -14.83 18.07
CA ASP A 95 -10.54 -15.16 18.02
C ASP A 95 -11.39 -14.05 17.36
N GLU A 96 -10.84 -12.85 17.19
CA GLU A 96 -11.47 -11.76 16.44
C GLU A 96 -11.34 -11.96 14.91
N LEU A 97 -10.32 -12.69 14.45
CA LEU A 97 -10.04 -12.87 13.01
C LEU A 97 -11.17 -13.56 12.22
N PRO A 98 -11.82 -14.65 12.71
CA PRO A 98 -12.94 -15.25 12.01
C PRO A 98 -14.05 -14.25 11.67
N ALA A 99 -14.48 -13.46 12.66
CA ALA A 99 -15.55 -12.47 12.48
C ALA A 99 -15.11 -11.34 11.55
N PHE A 100 -13.88 -10.85 11.69
CA PHE A 100 -13.32 -9.84 10.81
C PHE A 100 -13.29 -10.30 9.34
N VAL A 101 -12.83 -11.53 9.08
CA VAL A 101 -12.76 -12.05 7.71
C VAL A 101 -14.15 -12.24 7.12
N GLU A 102 -15.11 -12.79 7.86
CA GLU A 102 -16.49 -12.89 7.40
C GLU A 102 -17.08 -11.50 7.05
N ALA A 103 -16.87 -10.50 7.91
CA ALA A 103 -17.34 -9.13 7.67
C ALA A 103 -16.67 -8.51 6.43
N MET A 104 -15.35 -8.70 6.25
CA MET A 104 -14.61 -8.15 5.12
C MET A 104 -15.09 -8.71 3.77
N PHE A 105 -15.55 -9.96 3.73
CA PHE A 105 -16.04 -10.60 2.50
C PHE A 105 -17.56 -10.53 2.31
N ALA A 106 -18.31 -10.03 3.30
CA ALA A 106 -19.75 -9.80 3.18
C ALA A 106 -20.08 -8.71 2.14
N GLU A 107 -19.21 -7.69 2.03
CA GLU A 107 -19.35 -6.59 1.08
C GLU A 107 -18.09 -6.51 0.20
N LEU A 108 -18.13 -7.17 -0.96
CA LEU A 108 -16.96 -7.34 -1.82
C LEU A 108 -17.18 -6.78 -3.23
N HIS A 109 -16.20 -6.03 -3.71
CA HIS A 109 -16.01 -5.65 -5.11
C HIS A 109 -14.70 -6.30 -5.59
N ILE A 110 -14.75 -7.06 -6.69
CA ILE A 110 -13.57 -7.70 -7.29
C ILE A 110 -13.29 -7.06 -8.64
N ASP A 111 -12.09 -6.50 -8.80
CA ASP A 111 -11.55 -6.09 -10.09
C ASP A 111 -10.37 -6.99 -10.46
N THR A 112 -10.41 -7.55 -11.67
CA THR A 112 -9.36 -8.44 -12.17
C THR A 112 -8.70 -7.87 -13.41
N PHE A 113 -7.37 -7.91 -13.46
CA PHE A 113 -6.60 -7.57 -14.64
C PHE A 113 -5.77 -8.78 -15.07
N VAL A 114 -6.03 -9.29 -16.28
CA VAL A 114 -5.31 -10.42 -16.87
C VAL A 114 -4.52 -9.91 -18.07
N TYR A 115 -3.22 -10.22 -18.09
CA TYR A 115 -2.32 -9.83 -19.17
C TYR A 115 -1.29 -10.92 -19.44
N GLY A 116 -1.01 -11.19 -20.72
CA GLY A 116 -0.01 -12.15 -21.17
C GLY A 116 -0.57 -13.16 -22.18
N ASN A 117 -0.04 -14.39 -22.13
CA ASN A 117 -0.46 -15.49 -23.02
C ASN A 117 -1.76 -16.14 -22.52
N TRP A 118 -2.88 -15.45 -22.76
CA TRP A 118 -4.23 -15.84 -22.35
C TRP A 118 -5.20 -15.64 -23.51
N LEU A 119 -6.13 -16.58 -23.67
CA LEU A 119 -7.33 -16.35 -24.46
C LEU A 119 -8.36 -15.58 -23.62
N GLU A 120 -9.23 -14.83 -24.27
CA GLU A 120 -10.30 -14.07 -23.60
C GLU A 120 -11.22 -15.00 -22.79
N GLU A 121 -11.57 -16.17 -23.34
CA GLU A 121 -12.39 -17.17 -22.67
C GLU A 121 -11.74 -17.73 -21.39
N ASP A 122 -10.42 -17.94 -21.40
CA ASP A 122 -9.68 -18.40 -20.23
C ASP A 122 -9.65 -17.32 -19.12
N ALA A 123 -9.48 -16.06 -19.52
CA ALA A 123 -9.51 -14.93 -18.59
C ALA A 123 -10.91 -14.77 -17.95
N ILE A 124 -11.97 -14.94 -18.73
CA ILE A 124 -13.35 -14.92 -18.23
C ILE A 124 -13.58 -16.12 -17.29
N ALA A 125 -13.07 -17.31 -17.62
CA ALA A 125 -13.19 -18.49 -16.75
C ALA A 125 -12.49 -18.32 -15.40
N LEU A 126 -11.35 -17.59 -15.36
CA LEU A 126 -10.70 -17.21 -14.11
C LEU A 126 -11.58 -16.25 -13.28
N ALA A 127 -12.19 -15.26 -13.93
CA ALA A 127 -13.10 -14.32 -13.27
C ALA A 127 -14.34 -15.04 -12.70
N GLU A 128 -14.93 -15.98 -13.44
CA GLU A 128 -16.04 -16.81 -12.94
C GLU A 128 -15.61 -17.69 -11.76
N THR A 129 -14.40 -18.25 -11.78
CA THR A 129 -13.86 -19.01 -10.63
C THR A 129 -13.77 -18.14 -9.37
N LEU A 130 -13.36 -16.88 -9.50
CA LEU A 130 -13.31 -15.92 -8.38
C LEU A 130 -14.72 -15.57 -7.90
N LYS A 131 -15.63 -15.27 -8.83
CA LYS A 131 -17.02 -14.93 -8.55
C LYS A 131 -17.72 -16.05 -7.78
N ASP A 132 -17.53 -17.29 -8.19
CA ASP A 132 -18.08 -18.47 -7.52
C ASP A 132 -17.48 -18.68 -6.13
N ALA A 133 -16.15 -18.57 -6.00
CA ALA A 133 -15.46 -18.77 -4.73
C ALA A 133 -15.86 -17.76 -3.65
N PHE A 134 -16.08 -16.51 -4.05
CA PHE A 134 -16.51 -15.44 -3.14
C PHE A 134 -18.02 -15.19 -3.13
N ARG A 135 -18.80 -16.01 -3.86
CA ARG A 135 -20.26 -15.91 -3.97
C ARG A 135 -20.73 -14.51 -4.38
N VAL A 136 -19.96 -13.83 -5.23
CA VAL A 136 -20.27 -12.48 -5.68
C VAL A 136 -21.49 -12.56 -6.60
N THR A 137 -22.62 -12.03 -6.12
CA THR A 137 -23.86 -11.93 -6.91
C THR A 137 -24.12 -10.46 -7.23
N ASN A 138 -24.25 -10.14 -8.51
CA ASN A 138 -24.55 -8.80 -9.01
C ASN A 138 -23.60 -7.65 -8.59
N GLN A 139 -22.40 -7.96 -8.08
CA GLN A 139 -21.35 -7.01 -7.64
C GLN A 139 -21.94 -5.67 -7.17
N LEU A 140 -22.80 -5.77 -6.15
CA LEU A 140 -23.65 -4.67 -5.70
C LEU A 140 -22.84 -3.53 -5.08
N TYR A 141 -21.65 -3.83 -4.59
CA TYR A 141 -20.70 -2.90 -3.98
C TYR A 141 -19.75 -2.37 -5.05
N GLY A 142 -19.49 -1.06 -5.02
CA GLY A 142 -18.49 -0.43 -5.88
C GLY A 142 -17.07 -0.57 -5.34
N GLU A 143 -16.11 -0.11 -6.13
CA GLU A 143 -14.70 -0.06 -5.71
C GLU A 143 -14.53 0.69 -4.38
N ALA A 144 -13.70 0.14 -3.51
CA ALA A 144 -13.38 0.74 -2.23
C ALA A 144 -12.87 2.18 -2.41
N GLN A 145 -13.43 3.10 -1.63
CA GLN A 145 -13.02 4.49 -1.67
C GLN A 145 -11.59 4.62 -1.13
N ARG A 146 -10.77 5.36 -1.87
CA ARG A 146 -9.36 5.65 -1.55
C ARG A 146 -9.22 7.14 -1.31
N PRO A 147 -9.67 7.63 -0.13
CA PRO A 147 -9.68 9.06 0.14
C PRO A 147 -8.24 9.58 0.14
N LEU A 148 -8.07 10.79 -0.39
CA LEU A 148 -6.83 11.55 -0.30
C LEU A 148 -7.15 12.89 0.35
N VAL A 149 -6.37 13.27 1.35
CA VAL A 149 -6.50 14.60 1.97
C VAL A 149 -6.02 15.64 0.96
N HIS A 150 -6.93 16.51 0.54
CA HIS A 150 -6.65 17.62 -0.36
C HIS A 150 -6.19 18.84 0.45
N LEU A 151 -4.96 19.30 0.21
CA LEU A 151 -4.35 20.46 0.84
C LEU A 151 -4.77 21.79 0.19
N ASP A 152 -5.84 21.77 -0.62
CA ASP A 152 -6.34 22.95 -1.32
C ASP A 152 -6.66 24.06 -0.32
N ARG A 153 -6.17 25.27 -0.61
CA ARG A 153 -6.38 26.49 0.20
C ARG A 153 -5.81 26.43 1.64
N SER A 154 -5.04 25.39 1.98
CA SER A 154 -4.45 25.24 3.31
C SER A 154 -3.18 26.09 3.52
N GLY A 155 -2.69 26.75 2.47
CA GLY A 155 -1.45 27.53 2.52
C GLY A 155 -0.23 26.62 2.73
N THR A 156 0.74 27.11 3.50
CA THR A 156 1.89 26.31 3.92
C THR A 156 1.60 25.68 5.27
N LEU A 157 1.62 24.35 5.33
CA LEU A 157 1.51 23.58 6.56
C LEU A 157 2.90 23.09 6.97
N SER A 158 3.16 23.09 8.27
CA SER A 158 4.36 22.51 8.88
C SER A 158 3.96 21.39 9.82
N HIS A 159 4.64 20.26 9.71
CA HIS A 159 4.49 19.13 10.61
C HIS A 159 5.89 18.70 11.06
N GLU A 160 6.09 18.61 12.37
CA GLU A 160 7.36 18.25 12.98
C GLU A 160 7.18 16.96 13.77
N ILE A 161 8.13 16.05 13.60
CA ILE A 161 8.19 14.78 14.33
C ILE A 161 9.48 14.72 15.12
N HIS A 162 9.40 14.18 16.32
CA HIS A 162 10.60 13.84 17.07
C HIS A 162 11.23 12.58 16.48
N CYS A 163 12.53 12.63 16.19
CA CYS A 163 13.29 11.51 15.65
C CYS A 163 14.51 11.28 16.56
N ASP A 164 14.61 10.08 17.13
CA ASP A 164 15.75 9.68 17.95
C ASP A 164 16.90 9.19 17.06
N HIS A 165 17.47 10.12 16.29
CA HIS A 165 18.55 9.87 15.35
C HIS A 165 19.49 11.07 15.30
N ALA A 166 20.79 10.84 15.06
CA ALA A 166 21.79 11.91 15.04
C ALA A 166 21.62 12.88 13.84
N ASP A 167 21.09 12.36 12.74
CA ASP A 167 20.75 13.14 11.54
C ASP A 167 19.36 13.78 11.65
N SER A 168 19.16 14.89 10.94
CA SER A 168 17.84 15.50 10.70
C SER A 168 17.44 15.35 9.23
N ALA A 169 16.14 15.39 8.94
CA ALA A 169 15.63 15.40 7.58
C ALA A 169 14.52 16.44 7.40
N LEU A 170 14.34 16.87 6.14
CA LEU A 170 13.26 17.75 5.72
C LEU A 170 12.59 17.14 4.49
N LEU A 171 11.26 17.10 4.50
CA LEU A 171 10.45 16.67 3.37
C LEU A 171 9.52 17.82 2.95
N MET A 172 9.67 18.27 1.70
CA MET A 172 8.78 19.27 1.12
C MET A 172 7.85 18.61 0.11
N TYR A 173 6.54 18.69 0.37
CA TYR A 173 5.51 18.10 -0.49
C TYR A 173 4.65 19.17 -1.15
N TYR A 174 4.52 19.08 -2.48
CA TYR A 174 3.69 19.97 -3.29
C TYR A 174 2.58 19.17 -3.97
N GLN A 175 1.35 19.27 -3.46
CA GLN A 175 0.22 18.56 -4.03
C GLN A 175 -0.30 19.24 -5.29
N SER A 176 -0.49 18.48 -6.37
CA SER A 176 -1.20 18.98 -7.55
C SER A 176 -2.70 19.12 -7.24
N ARG A 177 -3.28 20.28 -7.57
CA ARG A 177 -4.73 20.55 -7.43
C ARG A 177 -5.63 19.66 -8.29
N ALA A 178 -5.06 18.97 -9.28
CA ALA A 178 -5.80 18.10 -10.17
C ALA A 178 -4.90 17.00 -10.75
N ILE A 179 -5.50 15.84 -11.03
CA ILE A 179 -4.86 14.71 -11.67
C ILE A 179 -5.32 14.71 -13.14
N THR A 180 -4.60 15.44 -13.98
CA THR A 180 -4.82 15.44 -15.44
C THR A 180 -3.54 15.07 -16.17
N PRO A 181 -3.60 14.47 -17.37
CA PRO A 181 -2.41 14.12 -18.13
C PRO A 181 -1.43 15.31 -18.29
N ARG A 182 -1.98 16.52 -18.50
CA ARG A 182 -1.18 17.74 -18.58
C ARG A 182 -0.48 18.08 -17.26
N LYS A 183 -1.17 18.00 -16.12
CA LYS A 183 -0.56 18.26 -14.81
C LYS A 183 0.51 17.21 -14.50
N ILE A 184 0.23 15.94 -14.75
CA ILE A 184 1.20 14.85 -14.57
C ILE A 184 2.46 15.12 -15.41
N ALA A 185 2.29 15.49 -16.69
CA ALA A 185 3.42 15.82 -17.57
C ALA A 185 4.23 17.02 -17.06
N ILE A 186 3.56 18.09 -16.59
CA ILE A 186 4.23 19.28 -16.05
C ILE A 186 5.07 18.93 -14.82
N TYR A 187 4.49 18.24 -13.83
CA TYR A 187 5.23 17.86 -12.61
C TYR A 187 6.37 16.88 -12.92
N THR A 188 6.16 15.93 -13.83
CA THR A 188 7.20 14.99 -14.29
C THR A 188 8.35 15.72 -14.98
N LEU A 189 8.05 16.65 -15.88
CA LEU A 189 9.06 17.46 -16.55
C LEU A 189 9.80 18.36 -15.57
N ALA A 190 9.07 19.03 -14.66
CA ALA A 190 9.68 19.88 -13.63
C ALA A 190 10.64 19.08 -12.75
N ASN A 191 10.24 17.89 -12.27
CA ASN A 191 11.11 17.01 -11.51
C ASN A 191 12.35 16.59 -12.31
N HIS A 192 12.18 16.24 -13.60
CA HIS A 192 13.30 15.88 -14.47
C HIS A 192 14.31 17.03 -14.61
N LEU A 193 13.83 18.24 -14.89
CA LEU A 193 14.67 19.44 -15.07
C LEU A 193 15.40 19.85 -13.78
N MET A 194 14.74 19.74 -12.63
CA MET A 194 15.31 20.19 -11.36
C MET A 194 16.23 19.15 -10.69
N SER A 195 16.04 17.86 -10.95
CA SER A 195 16.72 16.79 -10.18
C SER A 195 18.24 16.93 -10.15
N THR A 196 18.89 17.15 -11.30
CA THR A 196 20.35 17.33 -11.39
C THR A 196 20.82 18.59 -10.66
N THR A 197 20.14 19.72 -10.86
CA THR A 197 20.50 21.00 -10.23
C THR A 197 20.31 20.93 -8.71
N PHE A 198 19.20 20.34 -8.26
CA PHE A 198 18.89 20.19 -6.84
C PHE A 198 19.95 19.34 -6.13
N PHE A 199 20.34 18.22 -6.73
CA PHE A 199 21.42 17.37 -6.20
C PHE A 199 22.76 18.13 -6.16
N HIS A 200 23.15 18.79 -7.26
CA HIS A 200 24.41 19.52 -7.32
C HIS A 200 24.50 20.66 -6.29
N GLU A 201 23.45 21.48 -6.18
CA GLU A 201 23.45 22.62 -5.28
C GLU A 201 23.48 22.19 -3.81
N LEU A 202 22.59 21.26 -3.41
CA LEU A 202 22.45 20.91 -2.00
C LEU A 202 23.51 19.91 -1.52
N ARG A 203 23.92 18.94 -2.35
CA ARG A 203 24.92 17.94 -1.96
C ARG A 203 26.35 18.36 -2.29
N THR A 204 26.61 18.87 -3.50
CA THR A 204 27.98 19.16 -3.93
C THR A 204 28.45 20.52 -3.42
N ARG A 205 27.62 21.57 -3.54
CA ARG A 205 28.03 22.93 -3.16
C ARG A 205 27.78 23.25 -1.70
N GLN A 206 26.56 23.05 -1.21
CA GLN A 206 26.18 23.39 0.16
C GLN A 206 26.47 22.27 1.17
N GLN A 207 26.70 21.04 0.67
CA GLN A 207 27.06 19.88 1.50
C GLN A 207 26.07 19.58 2.63
N LEU A 208 24.77 19.81 2.40
CA LEU A 208 23.72 19.66 3.43
C LEU A 208 23.42 18.22 3.81
N GLY A 209 23.81 17.24 2.98
CA GLY A 209 23.61 15.84 3.30
C GLY A 209 23.91 14.91 2.13
N TYR A 210 24.03 13.62 2.44
CA TYR A 210 24.25 12.57 1.44
C TYR A 210 22.96 12.20 0.68
N MET A 211 21.82 12.20 1.39
CA MET A 211 20.51 11.83 0.84
C MET A 211 19.74 13.10 0.47
N VAL A 212 19.82 13.50 -0.80
CA VAL A 212 19.12 14.68 -1.32
C VAL A 212 18.55 14.32 -2.69
N GLY A 213 17.30 14.71 -2.94
CA GLY A 213 16.67 14.48 -4.24
C GLY A 213 15.25 15.06 -4.33
N THR A 214 14.73 15.04 -5.55
CA THR A 214 13.34 15.36 -5.86
C THR A 214 12.68 14.13 -6.48
N ALA A 215 11.40 13.91 -6.19
CA ALA A 215 10.64 12.82 -6.75
C ALA A 215 9.16 13.19 -6.87
N ASN A 216 8.47 12.52 -7.78
CA ASN A 216 7.01 12.53 -7.81
C ASN A 216 6.49 11.40 -6.93
N LEU A 217 5.66 11.74 -5.95
CA LEU A 217 4.87 10.75 -5.21
C LEU A 217 3.74 10.27 -6.13
N ARG A 218 3.52 8.96 -6.19
CA ARG A 218 2.39 8.36 -6.92
C ARG A 218 1.24 8.05 -5.99
#